data_AF-A0A2J8R7Y6-F1
#
_entry.id   AF-A0A2J8R7Y6-F1
#
_cell.length_a   1.000
_cell.length_b   1.000
_cell.length_c   1.000
_cell.angle_alpha   90.00
_cell.angle_beta   90.00
_cell.angle_gamma   90.00
#
_symmetry.space_group_name_H-M   'P 1'
#
loop_
_entity.id
_entity.type
_entity.pdbx_description
1 polymer ?
#
loop_
_entity_poly.entity_id
_entity_poly.type
_entity_poly.pdbx_seq_one_letter_code
_entity_poly.pdbx_strand_id
1 'polypeptide(L)'
;DIENAYKKTFLPEMSEKCEVLQYSAREAQDSKKVVEDIEYLKFDKGPWLKQDNHTLYHLRLLVQDKFEVLNYTSIPVFLPEVTIGAHQTDRVLHQFREVPADQEHRWVSLLSSPLGSLFSAWSVRGEDS
;
A
#
# COMPACT_ATOMS: atom_id res chain seq x y z
N ASP A 1 -21.29 -1.66 -3.39
CA ASP A 1 -20.44 -2.87 -3.38
C ASP A 1 -19.08 -2.54 -3.99
N ILE A 2 -18.11 -3.44 -3.85
CA ILE A 2 -16.72 -3.21 -4.29
C ILE A 2 -16.63 -3.17 -5.82
N GLU A 3 -17.33 -4.06 -6.52
CA GLU A 3 -17.23 -4.21 -7.97
C GLU A 3 -17.78 -2.98 -8.73
N ASN A 4 -18.93 -2.46 -8.30
CA ASN A 4 -19.54 -1.27 -8.87
C ASN A 4 -18.72 -0.02 -8.55
N ALA A 5 -18.17 0.13 -7.35
CA ALA A 5 -17.27 1.24 -7.02
C ALA A 5 -16.01 1.21 -7.91
N TYR A 6 -15.43 0.03 -8.08
CA TYR A 6 -14.27 -0.19 -8.95
C TYR A 6 -14.58 0.15 -10.42
N LYS A 7 -15.68 -0.38 -10.97
CA LYS A 7 -16.04 -0.18 -12.37
C LYS A 7 -16.52 1.24 -12.70
N LYS A 8 -17.25 1.88 -11.78
CA LYS A 8 -17.90 3.17 -12.06
C LYS A 8 -17.10 4.40 -11.61
N THR A 9 -16.18 4.23 -10.67
CA THR A 9 -15.39 5.35 -10.11
C THR A 9 -13.91 5.18 -10.44
N PHE A 10 -13.32 4.06 -10.03
CA PHE A 10 -11.88 3.85 -10.14
C PHE A 10 -11.41 3.70 -11.60
N LEU A 11 -12.01 2.79 -12.38
CA LEU A 11 -11.57 2.56 -13.77
C LEU A 11 -11.67 3.81 -14.65
N PRO A 12 -12.75 4.61 -14.61
CA PRO A 12 -12.82 5.86 -15.38
C PRO A 12 -11.75 6.87 -14.97
N GLU A 13 -11.54 7.08 -13.65
CA GLU A 13 -10.52 8.01 -13.16
C GLU A 13 -9.11 7.58 -13.56
N MET A 14 -8.79 6.29 -13.44
CA MET A 14 -7.48 5.77 -13.82
C MET A 14 -7.26 5.83 -15.33
N SER A 15 -8.29 5.58 -16.14
CA SER A 15 -8.19 5.63 -17.61
C SER A 15 -7.85 7.03 -18.13
N GLU A 16 -8.22 8.09 -17.40
CA GLU A 16 -7.84 9.47 -17.69
C GLU A 16 -6.36 9.74 -17.38
N LYS A 17 -5.86 9.19 -16.27
CA LYS A 17 -4.52 9.50 -15.74
C LYS A 17 -3.43 8.53 -16.19
N CYS A 18 -3.77 7.32 -16.63
CA CYS A 18 -2.83 6.30 -17.07
C CYS A 18 -3.46 5.29 -18.03
N GLU A 19 -2.63 4.42 -18.58
CA GLU A 19 -3.02 3.30 -19.41
C GLU A 19 -3.58 2.18 -18.53
N VAL A 20 -4.81 1.74 -18.82
CA VAL A 20 -5.51 0.72 -18.05
C VAL A 20 -5.66 -0.53 -18.92
N LEU A 21 -5.14 -1.66 -18.43
CA LEU A 21 -5.32 -2.98 -19.03
C LEU A 21 -6.37 -3.75 -18.23
N GLN A 22 -7.36 -4.32 -18.91
CA GLN A 22 -8.44 -5.09 -18.28
C GLN A 22 -8.44 -6.52 -18.82
N TYR A 23 -8.41 -7.48 -17.90
CA TYR A 23 -8.36 -8.91 -18.22
C TYR A 23 -9.53 -9.66 -17.60
N SER A 24 -10.01 -10.69 -18.28
CA SER A 24 -10.84 -11.71 -17.65
C SER A 24 -10.01 -12.65 -16.76
N ALA A 25 -10.67 -13.42 -15.89
CA ALA A 25 -10.00 -14.37 -15.01
C ALA A 25 -9.14 -15.42 -15.75
N ARG A 26 -9.48 -15.74 -17.01
CA ARG A 26 -8.72 -16.68 -17.84
C ARG A 26 -7.50 -16.04 -18.48
N GLU A 27 -7.66 -14.82 -18.99
CA GLU A 27 -6.57 -14.10 -19.66
C GLU A 27 -5.49 -13.65 -18.67
N ALA A 28 -5.87 -13.30 -17.44
CA ALA A 28 -4.93 -12.91 -16.40
C ALA A 28 -3.96 -14.05 -15.97
N GLN A 29 -4.27 -15.31 -16.29
CA GLN A 29 -3.39 -16.44 -16.02
C GLN A 29 -2.29 -16.59 -17.08
N ASP A 30 -2.48 -16.01 -18.26
CA ASP A 30 -1.48 -16.02 -19.33
C ASP A 30 -0.48 -14.88 -19.13
N SER A 31 0.61 -15.17 -18.42
CA SER A 31 1.65 -14.18 -18.13
C SER A 31 2.35 -13.65 -19.38
N LYS A 32 2.42 -14.44 -20.46
CA LYS A 32 3.06 -14.00 -21.71
C LYS A 32 2.22 -12.91 -22.36
N LYS A 33 0.90 -13.13 -22.45
CA LYS A 33 -0.03 -12.12 -22.95
C LYS A 33 0.09 -10.81 -22.17
N VAL A 34 0.08 -10.88 -20.84
CA VAL A 34 0.14 -9.67 -20.00
C VAL A 34 1.46 -8.91 -20.19
N VAL A 35 2.59 -9.62 -20.29
CA VAL A 35 3.90 -8.98 -20.53
C VAL A 35 3.95 -8.35 -21.91
N GLU A 36 3.50 -9.06 -22.95
CA GLU A 36 3.42 -8.52 -24.31
C GLU A 36 2.55 -7.25 -24.36
N ASP A 37 1.35 -7.30 -23.76
CA ASP A 37 0.45 -6.14 -23.71
C ASP A 37 1.12 -4.93 -23.02
N ILE A 38 1.91 -5.14 -21.96
CA ILE A 38 2.69 -4.08 -21.28
C ILE A 38 3.81 -3.54 -22.18
N GLU A 39 4.54 -4.40 -22.88
CA GLU A 39 5.65 -3.97 -23.76
C GLU A 39 5.17 -3.14 -24.95
N TYR A 40 3.98 -3.43 -25.47
CA TYR A 40 3.37 -2.68 -26.56
C TYR A 40 2.60 -1.42 -26.11
N LEU A 41 2.49 -1.16 -24.79
CA LEU A 41 1.88 0.06 -24.29
C LEU A 41 2.70 1.29 -24.68
N LYS A 42 1.98 2.34 -25.08
CA LYS A 42 2.54 3.68 -25.22
C LYS A 42 2.10 4.48 -24.02
N PHE A 43 3.07 4.95 -23.23
CA PHE A 43 2.82 5.80 -22.07
C PHE A 43 2.70 7.25 -22.53
N ASP A 44 1.50 7.65 -22.96
CA ASP A 44 1.21 9.01 -23.42
C ASP A 44 0.32 9.79 -22.44
N LYS A 45 -0.21 9.14 -21.41
CA LYS A 45 -1.07 9.74 -20.39
C LYS A 45 -0.33 10.15 -19.12
N GLY A 46 -1.02 10.99 -18.33
CA GLY A 46 -0.67 11.25 -16.94
C GLY A 46 0.43 12.29 -16.70
N PRO A 47 0.78 12.49 -15.42
CA PRO A 47 1.80 13.47 -15.01
C PRO A 47 3.23 12.91 -15.07
N TRP A 48 3.41 11.63 -15.44
CA TRP A 48 4.71 10.95 -15.46
C TRP A 48 5.70 11.62 -16.41
N LEU A 49 5.25 11.96 -17.62
CA LEU A 49 6.09 12.64 -18.63
C LEU A 49 6.37 14.10 -18.31
N LYS A 50 5.63 14.71 -17.36
CA LYS A 50 5.73 16.14 -17.01
C LYS A 50 6.74 16.41 -15.90
N GLN A 51 7.37 15.37 -15.35
CA GLN A 51 8.32 15.51 -14.25
C GLN A 51 9.68 16.02 -14.77
N ASP A 52 10.29 16.93 -14.02
CA ASP A 52 11.65 17.41 -14.26
C ASP A 52 12.60 16.89 -13.16
N ASN A 53 13.90 17.17 -13.31
CA ASN A 53 14.90 16.73 -12.32
C ASN A 53 14.64 17.32 -10.92
N HIS A 54 14.03 18.49 -10.84
CA HIS A 54 13.74 19.16 -9.58
C HIS A 54 12.54 18.52 -8.87
N THR A 55 11.45 18.24 -9.58
CA THR A 55 10.27 17.56 -9.01
C THR A 55 10.62 16.15 -8.58
N LEU A 56 11.41 15.41 -9.37
CA LEU A 56 11.89 14.08 -9.00
C LEU A 56 12.83 14.09 -7.79
N TYR A 57 13.66 15.13 -7.66
CA TYR A 57 14.52 15.28 -6.49
C TYR A 57 13.71 15.46 -5.20
N HIS A 58 12.74 16.37 -5.19
CA HIS A 58 11.88 16.58 -4.01
C HIS A 58 10.99 15.37 -3.71
N LEU A 59 10.45 14.73 -4.75
CA LEU A 59 9.72 13.48 -4.58
C LEU A 59 10.60 12.41 -3.91
N ARG A 60 11.86 12.30 -4.34
CA ARG A 60 12.83 11.36 -3.75
C ARG A 60 13.13 11.67 -2.29
N LEU A 61 13.26 12.95 -1.92
CA LEU A 61 13.46 13.34 -0.52
C LEU A 61 12.24 12.94 0.34
N LEU A 62 11.04 13.26 -0.14
CA LEU A 62 9.79 12.94 0.57
C LEU A 62 9.63 11.43 0.81
N VAL A 63 9.80 10.60 -0.23
CA VAL A 63 9.58 9.14 -0.10
C VAL A 63 10.64 8.42 0.73
N GLN A 64 11.79 9.05 0.99
CA GLN A 64 12.83 8.50 1.84
C GLN A 64 12.50 8.67 3.33
N ASP A 65 11.86 9.77 3.70
CA ASP A 65 11.42 10.02 5.07
C ASP A 65 10.04 9.40 5.34
N LYS A 66 10.05 8.25 6.02
CA LYS A 66 8.81 7.54 6.38
C LYS A 66 7.90 8.35 7.29
N PHE A 67 8.46 9.16 8.20
CA PHE A 67 7.67 9.97 9.11
C PHE A 67 7.03 11.14 8.38
N GLU A 68 7.74 11.76 7.43
CA GLU A 68 7.19 12.83 6.60
C GLU A 68 6.00 12.35 5.76
N VAL A 69 6.09 11.17 5.16
CA VAL A 69 4.96 10.54 4.43
C VAL A 69 3.79 10.24 5.36
N LEU A 70 4.06 9.69 6.55
CA LEU A 70 3.02 9.26 7.49
C LEU A 70 2.36 10.42 8.26
N ASN A 71 3.00 11.59 8.32
CA ASN A 71 2.50 12.75 9.07
C ASN A 71 1.06 13.14 8.67
N TYR A 72 0.70 12.96 7.41
CA TYR A 72 -0.63 13.31 6.90
C TYR A 72 -1.71 12.25 7.20
N THR A 73 -1.31 11.06 7.67
CA THR A 73 -2.22 9.98 8.05
C THR A 73 -2.74 10.13 9.48
N SER A 74 -1.93 10.71 10.37
CA SER A 74 -2.28 10.97 11.77
C SER A 74 -3.02 12.30 11.92
N ILE A 75 -4.29 12.31 11.51
CA ILE A 75 -5.13 13.50 11.56
C ILE A 75 -5.66 13.69 12.99
N PRO A 76 -5.56 14.90 13.60
CA PRO A 76 -6.05 15.18 14.95
C PRO A 76 -7.56 15.42 14.96
N VAL A 77 -8.33 14.50 14.36
CA VAL A 77 -9.80 14.52 14.33
C VAL A 77 -10.33 13.35 15.13
N PHE A 78 -11.20 13.64 16.09
CA PHE A 78 -11.78 12.62 16.96
C PHE A 78 -12.86 11.81 16.23
N LEU A 79 -12.50 10.58 15.88
CA LEU A 79 -13.36 9.56 15.29
C LEU A 79 -13.32 8.32 16.21
N PRO A 80 -14.45 7.85 16.75
CA PRO A 80 -14.45 6.79 17.78
C PRO A 80 -13.89 5.45 17.29
N GLU A 81 -13.94 5.18 15.99
CA GLU A 81 -13.40 3.95 15.39
C GLU A 81 -11.87 3.91 15.35
N VAL A 82 -11.21 5.07 15.35
CA VAL A 82 -9.74 5.18 15.20
C VAL A 82 -9.05 5.93 16.34
N THR A 83 -9.80 6.65 17.17
CA THR A 83 -9.24 7.39 18.32
C THR A 83 -8.99 6.43 19.47
N ILE A 84 -7.74 6.38 19.93
CA ILE A 84 -7.32 5.57 21.07
C ILE A 84 -7.17 6.46 22.30
N GLY A 85 -7.68 6.02 23.45
CA GLY A 85 -7.56 6.76 24.70
C GLY A 85 -6.11 6.79 25.22
N ALA A 86 -5.74 7.88 25.89
CA ALA A 86 -4.36 8.11 26.34
C ALA A 86 -3.78 6.95 27.19
N HIS A 87 -4.58 6.38 28.10
CA HIS A 87 -4.14 5.24 28.93
C HIS A 87 -3.88 3.96 28.12
N GLN A 88 -4.65 3.72 27.06
CA GLN A 88 -4.45 2.57 26.18
C GLN A 88 -3.18 2.75 25.35
N THR A 89 -2.97 3.95 24.81
CA THR A 89 -1.77 4.30 24.04
C THR A 89 -0.51 4.15 24.87
N ASP A 90 -0.50 4.65 26.11
CA ASP A 90 0.65 4.56 27.01
C ASP A 90 1.05 3.10 27.29
N ARG A 91 0.05 2.25 27.60
CA ARG A 91 0.27 0.82 27.82
C ARG A 91 0.86 0.12 26.59
N VAL A 92 0.30 0.36 25.41
CA VAL A 92 0.76 -0.26 24.16
C VAL A 92 2.17 0.23 23.80
N LEU A 93 2.47 1.50 24.04
CA LEU A 93 3.80 2.06 23.78
C LEU A 93 4.87 1.43 24.69
N HIS A 94 4.55 1.20 25.96
CA HIS A 94 5.45 0.50 26.88
C HIS A 94 5.73 -0.93 26.40
N GLN A 95 4.67 -1.68 26.08
CA GLN A 95 4.77 -3.04 25.56
C GLN A 95 5.58 -3.11 24.26
N PHE A 96 5.39 -2.15 23.36
CA PHE A 96 6.15 -2.06 22.11
C PHE A 96 7.66 -1.87 22.37
N ARG A 97 8.03 -1.02 23.33
CA ARG A 97 9.44 -0.77 23.68
C ARG A 97 10.12 -1.95 24.38
N GLU A 98 9.34 -2.83 25.02
CA GLU A 98 9.86 -4.04 25.67
C GLU A 98 10.12 -5.18 24.67
N VAL A 99 9.64 -5.08 23.43
CA VAL A 99 9.93 -6.06 22.37
C VAL A 99 11.42 -6.00 22.03
N PRO A 100 12.15 -7.12 22.09
CA PRO A 100 13.57 -7.11 21.80
C PRO A 100 13.84 -6.81 20.31
N ALA A 101 14.92 -6.07 20.05
CA ALA A 101 15.22 -5.51 18.73
C ALA A 101 15.43 -6.58 17.64
N ASP A 102 15.83 -7.80 18.01
CA ASP A 102 15.95 -8.94 17.10
C ASP A 102 14.59 -9.38 16.52
N GLN A 103 13.52 -9.24 17.30
CA GLN A 103 12.15 -9.50 16.88
C GLN A 103 11.63 -8.37 15.98
N GLU A 104 11.98 -7.11 16.26
CA GLU A 104 11.67 -5.94 15.42
C GLU A 104 12.28 -6.05 14.00
N HIS A 105 13.57 -6.39 13.90
CA HIS A 105 14.23 -6.64 12.62
C HIS A 105 13.59 -7.81 11.84
N ARG A 106 13.04 -8.81 12.54
CA ARG A 106 12.31 -9.93 11.94
C ARG A 106 10.97 -9.50 11.36
N TRP A 107 10.23 -8.62 12.02
CA TRP A 107 8.96 -8.09 11.50
C TRP A 107 9.16 -7.17 10.30
N VAL A 108 10.18 -6.31 10.32
CA VAL A 108 10.51 -5.40 9.21
C VAL A 108 10.98 -6.18 7.97
N SER A 109 11.76 -7.25 8.15
CA SER A 109 12.19 -8.12 7.03
C SER A 109 11.05 -8.95 6.43
N LEU A 110 10.07 -9.36 7.25
CA LEU A 110 8.87 -10.06 6.79
C LEU A 110 7.93 -9.16 5.98
N LEU A 111 7.75 -7.89 6.38
CA LEU A 111 6.94 -6.90 5.64
C LEU A 111 7.61 -6.45 4.33
N SER A 112 8.93 -6.55 4.23
CA SER A 112 9.70 -6.26 3.01
C SER A 112 9.80 -7.44 2.04
N SER A 113 9.27 -8.62 2.40
CA SER A 113 9.37 -9.83 1.58
C SER A 113 8.14 -10.02 0.66
N PRO A 114 8.31 -10.47 -0.60
CA PRO A 114 7.20 -10.63 -1.55
C PRO A 114 6.12 -11.66 -1.14
N LEU A 115 6.38 -12.48 -0.12
CA LEU A 115 5.50 -13.55 0.37
C LEU A 115 4.64 -13.14 1.60
N GLY A 116 4.69 -11.87 2.02
CA GLY A 116 3.97 -11.37 3.23
C GLY A 116 2.43 -11.52 3.21
N SER A 117 1.85 -11.88 2.06
CA SER A 117 0.40 -12.10 1.88
C SER A 117 -0.13 -13.38 2.54
N LEU A 118 0.71 -14.40 2.78
CA LEU A 118 0.23 -15.71 3.24
C LEU A 118 0.09 -15.86 4.76
N PHE A 119 0.65 -14.96 5.57
CA PHE A 119 0.73 -15.18 7.03
C PHE A 119 -0.35 -14.46 7.87
N SER A 120 -1.02 -13.44 7.32
CA SER A 120 -2.19 -12.84 7.99
C SER A 120 -3.31 -13.88 8.21
N ALA A 121 -3.36 -14.93 7.39
CA ALA A 121 -4.30 -16.04 7.51
C ALA A 121 -3.99 -17.05 8.64
N TRP A 122 -2.77 -17.06 9.20
CA TRP A 122 -2.38 -17.99 10.27
C TRP A 122 -2.58 -17.40 11.67
N SER A 123 -2.48 -16.07 11.84
CA SER A 123 -2.64 -15.43 13.15
C SER A 123 -4.08 -15.44 13.65
N VAL A 124 -5.08 -15.52 12.77
CA VAL A 124 -6.51 -15.58 13.14
C VAL A 124 -6.95 -16.98 13.54
N ARG A 125 -6.14 -18.02 13.30
CA ARG A 125 -6.54 -19.43 13.48
C ARG A 125 -5.97 -20.09 14.74
N GLY A 126 -5.34 -19.32 15.63
CA GLY A 126 -4.66 -19.82 16.84
C GLY A 126 -5.38 -19.57 18.17
N GLU A 127 -6.60 -19.01 18.16
CA GLU A 127 -7.36 -18.69 19.39
C GLU A 127 -8.48 -19.68 19.73
N ASP A 128 -8.58 -20.83 19.03
CA ASP A 128 -9.54 -21.88 19.38
C ASP A 128 -8.82 -23.21 19.67
N SER A 129 -8.36 -23.40 20.92
CA SER A 129 -8.23 -24.69 21.64
C SER A 129 -7.85 -24.47 23.11
#